data_AF-A0A357CX88-F1
#
_entry.id   AF-A0A357CX88-F1
#
_cell.length_a   1.000
_cell.length_b   1.000
_cell.length_c   1.000
_cell.angle_alpha   90.00
_cell.angle_beta   90.00
_cell.angle_gamma   90.00
#
_symmetry.space_group_name_H-M   'P 1'
#
loop_
_entity.id
_entity.type
_entity.pdbx_description
1 polymer ?
#
loop_
_entity_poly.entity_id
_entity_poly.type
_entity_poly.pdbx_seq_one_letter_code
_entity_poly.pdbx_strand_id
1 'polypeptide(L)' 'QSFMTELVKYIGPDCDVPAGDIGVGAREIGYMFGQYKRIRNEFTGVLTGKGLNYGGSLARK' A
#
# COMPACT_ATOMS: atom_id res chain seq x y z
N GLN A 1 6.63 -9.73 -2.69
CA GLN A 1 5.75 -9.30 -3.80
C GLN A 1 4.57 -10.25 -4.00
N SER A 2 4.77 -11.58 -3.90
CA SER A 2 3.73 -12.61 -3.98
C SER A 2 2.44 -12.30 -3.21
N PHE A 3 2.55 -11.84 -1.95
CA PHE A 3 1.39 -11.50 -1.12
C PHE A 3 0.45 -10.49 -1.80
N MET A 4 1.02 -9.43 -2.39
CA MET A 4 0.23 -8.38 -3.03
C MET A 4 -0.43 -8.85 -4.34
N THR A 5 0.17 -9.83 -5.04
CA THR A 5 -0.40 -10.41 -6.26
C THR A 5 -1.75 -11.09 -6.02
N GLU A 6 -1.96 -11.67 -4.84
CA GLU A 6 -3.27 -12.21 -4.47
C GLU A 6 -4.18 -11.14 -3.87
N LEU A 7 -3.66 -10.35 -2.92
CA LEU A 7 -4.45 -9.36 -2.17
C LEU A 7 -5.09 -8.28 -3.06
N VAL A 8 -4.43 -7.91 -4.16
CA VAL A 8 -4.89 -6.87 -5.11
C VAL A 8 -6.31 -7.10 -5.66
N LYS A 9 -6.80 -8.34 -5.67
CA LYS A 9 -8.15 -8.68 -6.15
C LYS A 9 -9.26 -8.21 -5.20
N TYR A 10 -8.92 -7.98 -3.93
CA TYR A 10 -9.89 -7.78 -2.84
C TYR A 10 -9.83 -6.39 -2.21
N ILE A 11 -8.80 -5.59 -2.53
CA ILE A 11 -8.61 -4.26 -1.94
C ILE A 11 -8.75 -3.15 -2.98
N GLY A 12 -9.08 -1.96 -2.52
CA GLY A 12 -9.28 -0.79 -3.37
C GLY A 12 -9.56 0.46 -2.54
N PRO A 13 -9.37 1.66 -3.11
CA PRO A 13 -9.50 2.91 -2.37
C PRO A 13 -10.88 3.09 -1.69
N ASP A 14 -11.93 2.53 -2.28
CA ASP A 14 -13.32 2.63 -1.79
C ASP A 14 -13.88 1.28 -1.31
N CYS A 15 -13.01 0.28 -1.09
CA CYS A 15 -13.42 -1.07 -0.66
C CYS A 15 -12.72 -1.46 0.65
N ASP A 16 -11.39 -1.60 0.59
CA ASP A 16 -10.57 -1.96 1.75
C ASP A 16 -9.19 -1.30 1.58
N VAL A 17 -8.74 -0.64 2.65
CA VAL A 17 -7.51 0.17 2.67
C VAL A 17 -6.60 -0.30 3.81
N PRO A 18 -5.73 -1.29 3.57
CA PRO A 18 -4.85 -1.83 4.60
C PRO A 18 -3.75 -0.86 5.07
N ALA A 19 -3.12 -1.22 6.19
CA ALA A 19 -2.01 -0.48 6.81
C ALA A 19 -0.88 -1.43 7.26
N GLY A 20 0.20 -0.85 7.79
CA GLY A 20 1.25 -1.61 8.45
C GLY A 20 0.88 -1.98 9.90
N ASP A 21 1.52 -3.01 10.42
CA ASP A 21 1.40 -3.53 11.80
C ASP A 21 2.74 -4.21 12.19
N ILE A 22 2.80 -4.96 13.29
CA ILE A 22 3.96 -5.75 13.72
C ILE A 22 4.43 -6.63 12.55
N GLY A 23 5.68 -6.41 12.12
CA GLY A 23 6.29 -7.12 11.00
C GLY A 23 6.04 -6.50 9.61
N VAL A 24 5.24 -5.44 9.51
CA VAL A 24 4.94 -4.71 8.26
C VAL A 24 5.14 -3.21 8.47
N GLY A 25 6.36 -2.73 8.22
CA GLY A 25 6.70 -1.32 8.32
C GLY A 25 6.55 -0.55 7.01
N ALA A 26 7.06 0.69 6.99
CA ALA A 26 7.02 1.55 5.80
C ALA A 26 7.73 0.94 4.57
N ARG A 27 8.74 0.09 4.80
CA ARG A 27 9.44 -0.63 3.74
C ARG A 27 8.53 -1.66 3.08
N GLU A 28 7.88 -2.50 3.88
CA GLU A 28 6.95 -3.53 3.41
C GLU A 28 5.73 -2.91 2.72
N ILE A 29 5.18 -1.82 3.29
CA ILE A 29 4.11 -1.03 2.66
C ILE A 29 4.56 -0.46 1.31
N GLY A 30 5.79 0.03 1.19
CA GLY A 30 6.34 0.50 -0.08
C GLY A 30 6.41 -0.60 -1.14
N TYR A 31 6.85 -1.81 -0.77
CA TYR A 31 6.87 -2.96 -1.68
C TYR A 31 5.46 -3.39 -2.12
N MET A 32 4.50 -3.41 -1.20
CA MET A 32 3.11 -3.75 -1.51
C MET A 32 2.47 -2.68 -2.39
N PHE A 33 2.63 -1.40 -2.07
CA PHE A 33 2.10 -0.30 -2.88
C PHE A 33 2.69 -0.31 -4.30
N GLY A 34 4.00 -0.54 -4.43
CA GLY A 34 4.66 -0.66 -5.73
C GLY A 34 4.08 -1.81 -6.57
N GLN A 35 3.77 -2.95 -5.94
CA GLN A 35 3.13 -4.06 -6.63
C GLN A 35 1.69 -3.80 -7.02
N TYR A 36 0.88 -3.23 -6.12
CA TYR A 36 -0.49 -2.82 -6.45
C TYR A 36 -0.48 -1.86 -7.64
N LYS A 37 0.35 -0.82 -7.59
CA LYS A 37 0.48 0.17 -8.67
C LYS A 37 0.87 -0.49 -9.99
N ARG A 38 1.79 -1.46 -9.97
CA ARG A 38 2.22 -2.17 -11.18
C ARG A 38 1.10 -3.03 -11.79
N ILE A 39 0.29 -3.70 -10.97
CA ILE A 39 -0.77 -4.61 -11.44
C ILE A 39 -2.01 -3.83 -11.88
N ARG A 40 -2.44 -2.84 -11.10
CA ARG A 40 -3.66 -2.06 -11.35
C ARG A 40 -3.43 -0.86 -12.25
N ASN A 41 -2.17 -0.47 -12.46
CA ASN A 41 -1.79 0.72 -13.21
C ASN A 41 -2.43 2.01 -12.67
N GLU A 42 -2.56 2.10 -11.35
CA GLU A 42 -3.24 3.20 -10.66
C GLU A 42 -2.41 3.72 -9.49
N PHE A 43 -2.44 5.03 -9.28
CA PHE A 43 -1.87 5.68 -8.11
C PHE A 43 -3.01 6.18 -7.20
N THR A 44 -3.50 5.31 -6.32
CA THR A 44 -4.64 5.59 -5.43
C THR A 44 -4.29 5.34 -3.96
N GLY A 45 -5.18 5.77 -3.07
CA GLY A 45 -5.03 5.66 -1.62
C GLY A 45 -5.21 4.25 -1.04
N VAL A 46 -4.86 3.18 -1.76
CA VAL A 46 -5.20 1.79 -1.38
C VAL A 46 -4.42 1.23 -0.16
N LEU A 47 -3.29 1.84 0.19
CA LEU A 47 -2.56 1.52 1.41
C LEU A 47 -2.30 2.80 2.20
N THR A 48 -2.51 2.75 3.51
CA THR A 48 -2.01 3.79 4.42
C THR A 48 -0.64 3.34 4.99
N GLY A 49 0.18 4.29 5.44
CA GLY A 49 1.53 4.02 5.95
C GLY A 49 2.62 4.22 4.92
N LYS A 50 2.24 4.77 3.75
CA LYS A 50 3.15 5.13 2.67
C LYS A 50 4.16 6.17 3.13
N GLY A 51 5.35 6.14 2.53
CA GLY A 51 6.36 7.18 2.68
C GLY A 51 5.90 8.50 2.05
N LEU A 52 6.43 9.62 2.57
CA LEU A 52 6.04 10.98 2.16
C LEU A 52 6.19 11.20 0.65
N ASN A 53 7.22 10.62 0.04
CA ASN A 53 7.51 10.78 -1.39
C ASN A 53 6.48 10.11 -2.32
N TYR A 54 5.53 9.33 -1.78
CA TYR A 54 4.53 8.62 -2.58
C TYR A 54 3.15 8.56 -1.89
N GLY A 55 2.73 9.67 -1.27
CA GLY A 55 1.39 9.82 -0.72
C GLY A 55 1.24 9.41 0.75
N GLY A 56 2.34 9.50 1.51
CA GLY A 56 2.35 9.43 2.97
C GLY A 56 1.92 10.74 3.64
N SER A 57 1.68 10.69 4.96
CA SER A 57 1.30 11.87 5.77
C SER A 57 2.41 12.23 6.77
N LEU A 58 2.64 13.53 6.98
CA LEU A 58 3.72 14.09 7.82
C LEU A 58 3.63 13.66 9.29
N ALA A 59 2.41 13.60 9.85
CA ALA A 59 2.20 13.27 11.26
C ALA A 59 2.28 11.76 11.57
N ARG A 60 2.59 10.93 10.56
CA ARG A 60 2.70 9.47 10.70
C ARG A 60 4.15 8.97 10.72
N LYS A 61 5.11 9.89 10.75
CA LYS A 61 6.54 9.61 10.96
C LYS A 61 6.87 9.63 12.44
#